data_AF-A0A944Z8T2-F1
#
_entry.id   AF-A0A944Z8T2-F1
#
_cell.length_a   1.000
_cell.length_b   1.000
_cell.length_c   1.000
_cell.angle_alpha   90.00
_cell.angle_beta   90.00
_cell.angle_gamma   90.00
#
_symmetry.space_group_name_H-M   'P 1'
#
loop_
_entity.id
_entity.type
_entity.pdbx_description
1 polymer ?
#
loop_
_entity_poly.entity_id
_entity_poly.type
_entity_poly.pdbx_seq_one_letter_code
_entity_poly.pdbx_strand_id
1 'polypeptide(L)' 'MERHLKRSPKRVVLLGSTGSVGTQTLDVIRALPDRFQVLGLAAGRNVDL' A
#
# COMPACT_ATOMS: atom_id res chain seq x y z
N MET A 1 -30.20 -13.57 0.09
CA MET A 1 -29.13 -13.78 -0.92
C MET A 1 -28.52 -12.42 -1.26
N GLU A 2 -27.88 -11.78 -0.29
CA GLU A 2 -27.24 -10.48 -0.50
C GLU A 2 -25.88 -10.72 -1.15
N ARG A 3 -25.74 -10.33 -2.43
CA ARG A 3 -24.43 -10.25 -3.07
C ARG A 3 -23.64 -9.15 -2.36
N HIS A 4 -22.78 -9.53 -1.42
CA HIS A 4 -21.75 -8.63 -0.92
C HIS A 4 -20.81 -8.34 -2.10
N LEU A 5 -21.03 -7.21 -2.79
CA LEU A 5 -20.15 -6.76 -3.86
C LEU A 5 -18.78 -6.51 -3.22
N LYS A 6 -17.84 -7.45 -3.36
CA LYS A 6 -16.47 -7.25 -2.90
C LYS A 6 -15.95 -5.99 -3.59
N ARG A 7 -15.77 -4.91 -2.83
CA ARG A 7 -15.14 -3.69 -3.34
C ARG A 7 -13.72 -4.03 -3.77
N SER A 8 -13.34 -3.61 -4.97
CA SER A 8 -11.96 -3.73 -5.45
C SER A 8 -11.00 -3.02 -4.48
N PRO A 9 -9.77 -3.52 -4.29
CA PRO A 9 -8.78 -2.90 -3.43
C PRO A 9 -8.53 -1.44 -3.81
N LYS A 10 -8.34 -0.58 -2.82
CA LYS A 10 -7.95 0.81 -3.06
C LYS A 10 -6.53 0.86 -3.58
N ARG A 11 -6.36 1.50 -4.73
CA ARG A 11 -5.07 1.65 -5.39
C ARG A 11 -4.35 2.88 -4.84
N VAL A 12 -3.12 2.72 -4.37
CA VAL A 12 -2.35 3.79 -3.71
C VAL A 12 -0.95 3.94 -4.30
N VAL A 13 -0.43 5.16 -4.27
CA VAL A 13 0.97 5.50 -4.58
C VAL A 13 1.58 6.08 -3.30
N LEU A 14 2.75 5.59 -2.92
CA LEU A 14 3.40 5.96 -1.66
C LEU A 14 4.67 6.78 -1.93
N LEU A 15 4.62 8.07 -1.60
CA LEU A 15 5.76 8.98 -1.67
C LEU A 15 6.50 9.00 -0.34
N GLY A 16 7.82 8.79 -0.36
CA GLY A 16 8.63 8.58 0.84
C GLY A 16 8.53 7.16 1.39
N SER A 17 8.42 6.15 0.52
CA SER A 17 8.20 4.74 0.89
C SER A 17 9.29 4.14 1.77
N THR A 18 10.49 4.71 1.76
CA THR A 18 11.64 4.26 2.57
C THR A 18 11.80 5.02 3.89
N GLY A 19 10.97 6.05 4.14
CA GLY A 19 10.90 6.72 5.43
C GLY A 19 10.06 5.93 6.44
N SER A 20 10.12 6.29 7.72
CA SER A 20 9.43 5.55 8.81
C SER A 20 7.93 5.39 8.57
N VAL A 21 7.25 6.45 8.09
CA VAL A 21 5.82 6.38 7.76
C VAL A 21 5.59 5.48 6.55
N GLY A 22 6.48 5.52 5.56
CA GLY A 22 6.37 4.72 4.34
C GLY A 22 6.50 3.22 4.62
N THR A 23 7.53 2.82 5.37
CA THR A 23 7.76 1.41 5.72
C THR A 23 6.63 0.85 6.58
N GLN A 24 6.18 1.60 7.59
CA GLN A 24 5.04 1.21 8.44
C GLN A 24 3.73 1.14 7.63
N THR A 25 3.53 2.05 6.67
CA THR A 25 2.37 2.00 5.76
C THR A 25 2.39 0.73 4.92
N LEU A 26 3.56 0.31 4.43
CA LEU A 26 3.71 -0.94 3.68
C LEU A 26 3.36 -2.16 4.55
N ASP A 27 3.70 -2.17 5.83
CA ASP A 27 3.33 -3.25 6.74
C ASP A 27 1.81 -3.35 6.92
N VAL A 28 1.11 -2.22 7.06
CA VAL A 28 -0.36 -2.18 7.11
C VAL A 28 -0.98 -2.68 5.79
N ILE A 29 -0.43 -2.28 4.65
CA ILE A 29 -0.92 -2.73 3.34
C ILE A 29 -0.70 -4.23 3.17
N ARG A 30 0.45 -4.77 3.58
CA ARG A 30 0.74 -6.21 3.56
C ARG A 30 -0.23 -7.00 4.43
N ALA A 31 -0.66 -6.44 5.56
CA ALA A 31 -1.64 -7.05 6.45
C ALA A 31 -3.09 -7.00 5.91
N LEU A 32 -3.38 -6.11 4.96
CA LEU A 32 -4.74 -5.86 4.43
C LEU A 32 -4.79 -5.92 2.88
N PRO A 33 -4.38 -7.03 2.25
CA PRO A 33 -4.23 -7.13 0.79
C PRO A 33 -5.58 -7.10 0.04
N ASP A 34 -6.70 -7.39 0.69
CA ASP A 34 -8.05 -7.26 0.14
C ASP A 34 -8.54 -5.81 0.11
N ARG A 35 -7.91 -4.93 0.89
CA ARG A 35 -8.30 -3.52 1.07
C ARG A 35 -7.44 -2.58 0.24
N PHE A 36 -6.16 -2.91 0.03
CA PHE A 36 -5.19 -2.01 -0.58
C PHE A 36 -4.31 -2.71 -1.61
N GLN A 37 -3.93 -1.94 -2.64
CA GLN A 37 -2.97 -2.35 -3.66
C GLN A 37 -2.00 -1.20 -3.93
N VAL A 38 -0.71 -1.44 -3.79
CA VAL A 38 0.34 -0.48 -4.16
C VAL A 38 0.51 -0.49 -5.68
N LEU A 39 0.46 0.69 -6.29
CA LEU A 39 0.75 0.88 -7.71
C LEU A 39 2.13 1.47 -7.98
N GLY A 40 2.67 2.20 -7.01
CA GLY A 40 3.91 2.92 -7.18
C GLY A 40 4.51 3.30 -5.83
N LEU A 41 5.83 3.31 -5.80
CA LEU A 41 6.63 3.74 -4.68
C LEU A 41 7.56 4.84 -5.17
N ALA A 42 7.77 5.87 -4.35
CA ALA A 42 8.80 6.85 -4.58
C ALA A 42 9.61 7.03 -3.31
N ALA A 43 10.93 7.08 -3.47
CA ALA A 43 11.88 7.27 -2.39
C ALA A 43 12.90 8.32 -2.82
N GLY A 44 13.11 9.34 -1.97
CA GLY A 44 14.15 10.35 -2.23
C GLY A 44 15.56 9.89 -1.85
N ARG A 45 15.69 8.76 -1.14
CA ARG A 45 16.93 8.13 -0.66
C ARG A 45 16.67 6.64 -0.40
N ASN A 46 17.74 5.85 -0.22
CA ASN A 46 17.70 4.40 0.07
C ASN A 46 17.05 3.58 -1.07
N VAL A 47 17.56 3.72 -2.29
CA VAL A 47 17.01 3.04 -3.47
C VAL A 47 17.18 1.51 -3.41
N ASP A 48 18.19 1.03 -2.68
CA ASP A 48 18.54 -0.40 -2.57
C ASP A 48 17.80 -1.14 -1.44
N LEU A 49 16.91 -0.46 -0.72
CA LEU A 49 16.13 -1.01 0.41
C LEU A 49 14.96 -1.86 -0.08
#